data_AF-A0A2V6CPX6-F1
#
_entry.id   AF-A0A2V6CPX6-F1
#
_cell.length_a   1.000
_cell.length_b   1.000
_cell.length_c   1.000
_cell.angle_alpha   90.00
_cell.angle_beta   90.00
_cell.angle_gamma   90.00
#
_symmetry.space_group_name_H-M   'P 1'
#
loop_
_entity.id
_entity.type
_entity.pdbx_description
1 polymer ?
#
loop_
_entity_poly.entity_id
_entity_poly.type
_entity_poly.pdbx_seq_one_letter_code
_entity_poly.pdbx_strand_id
1 'polypeptide(L)'
;SVSETIDNGQRSTRKANAYIPFKYITDPRQRIDIYRKLAQATNKRALQALRDELRDRFGSLPPPIELFLQVAELKVLCSDRGVTAMETREDKLMLTRNNDYITLAGKFPRLSKKEAKARLDEIRKLLLAL
;
A
#
# COMPACT_ATOMS: atom_id res chain seq x y z
N SER A 1 -19.45 12.45 42.49
CA SER A 1 -18.10 11.93 42.17
C SER A 1 -18.19 11.20 40.84
N VAL A 2 -18.14 11.96 39.76
CA VAL A 2 -16.98 12.14 38.86
C VAL A 2 -16.72 10.88 38.04
N SER A 3 -17.03 11.02 36.76
CA SER A 3 -16.70 10.14 35.64
C SER A 3 -15.19 9.98 35.50
N GLU A 4 -14.71 8.74 35.40
CA GLU A 4 -13.36 8.43 34.90
C GLU A 4 -13.45 7.96 33.45
N THR A 5 -13.52 8.94 32.55
CA THR A 5 -12.77 8.97 31.27
C THR A 5 -11.30 8.67 31.64
N ILE A 6 -10.44 7.91 30.95
CA ILE A 6 -9.97 8.00 29.56
C ILE A 6 -9.07 6.76 29.32
N ASP A 7 -9.40 5.89 28.35
CA ASP A 7 -8.44 4.90 27.83
C ASP A 7 -7.44 5.62 26.90
N ASN A 8 -6.24 5.85 27.41
CA ASN A 8 -5.15 6.57 26.77
C ASN A 8 -4.38 5.63 25.81
N GLY A 9 -5.02 5.26 24.70
CA GLY A 9 -4.45 4.44 23.63
C GLY A 9 -3.60 5.23 22.62
N GLN A 10 -2.42 5.68 23.05
CA GLN A 10 -1.27 6.11 22.25
C GLN A 10 -1.43 7.27 21.24
N ARG A 11 -1.02 8.47 21.71
CA ARG A 11 -0.33 9.47 20.88
C ARG A 11 1.07 8.93 20.50
N SER A 12 1.16 8.18 19.40
CA SER A 12 2.43 7.98 18.71
C SER A 12 2.32 8.68 17.37
N THR A 13 3.37 9.37 16.95
CA THR A 13 3.51 10.00 15.64
C THR A 13 3.47 8.91 14.56
N ARG A 14 2.27 8.40 14.23
CA ARG A 14 2.12 7.17 13.45
C ARG A 14 2.61 7.42 12.03
N LYS A 15 3.80 6.92 11.72
CA LYS A 15 4.15 6.50 10.36
C LYS A 15 2.95 5.72 9.81
N ALA A 16 2.44 6.13 8.67
CA ALA A 16 1.28 5.48 8.10
C ALA A 16 1.68 4.07 7.64
N ASN A 17 1.02 3.06 8.21
CA ASN A 17 1.35 1.67 7.99
C ASN A 17 0.21 0.99 7.23
N ALA A 18 0.56 0.12 6.29
CA ALA A 18 -0.35 -0.80 5.61
C ALA A 18 -0.57 -2.06 6.47
N TYR A 19 -1.80 -2.27 6.95
CA TYR A 19 -2.17 -3.47 7.73
C TYR A 19 -3.69 -3.62 7.78
N ILE A 20 -4.17 -4.80 8.20
CA ILE A 20 -5.58 -5.06 8.44
C ILE A 20 -5.94 -4.77 9.91
N PRO A 21 -6.74 -3.72 10.22
CA PRO A 21 -7.09 -3.40 11.60
C PRO A 21 -8.03 -4.47 12.22
N PHE A 22 -7.78 -4.85 13.47
CA PHE A 22 -8.62 -5.79 14.22
C PHE A 22 -10.10 -5.38 14.28
N LYS A 23 -10.37 -4.08 14.42
CA LYS A 23 -11.73 -3.53 14.47
C LYS A 23 -12.46 -3.55 13.12
N TYR A 24 -11.73 -3.69 12.01
CA TYR A 24 -12.32 -3.73 10.67
C TYR A 24 -12.71 -5.16 10.28
N ILE A 25 -11.86 -6.12 10.60
CA ILE A 25 -12.14 -7.55 10.44
C ILE A 25 -11.85 -8.23 11.78
N THR A 26 -12.90 -8.49 12.54
CA THR A 26 -12.80 -9.02 13.91
C THR A 26 -12.44 -10.50 13.94
N ASP A 27 -12.94 -11.29 12.98
CA ASP A 27 -12.62 -12.71 12.85
C ASP A 27 -11.17 -12.93 12.39
N PRO A 28 -10.31 -13.59 13.19
CA PRO A 28 -8.94 -13.92 12.81
C PRO A 28 -8.81 -14.75 11.53
N ARG A 29 -9.73 -15.69 11.28
CA ARG A 29 -9.68 -16.54 10.09
C ARG A 29 -9.90 -15.71 8.83
N GLN A 30 -10.90 -14.82 8.86
CA GLN A 30 -11.14 -13.88 7.76
C GLN A 30 -9.96 -12.94 7.53
N ARG A 31 -9.30 -12.45 8.59
CA ARG A 31 -8.08 -11.64 8.41
C ARG A 31 -6.98 -12.40 7.68
N ILE A 32 -6.70 -13.64 8.07
CA ILE A 32 -5.70 -14.50 7.41
C ILE A 32 -6.07 -14.71 5.94
N ASP A 33 -7.34 -14.95 5.64
CA ASP A 33 -7.81 -15.08 4.26
C ASP A 33 -7.61 -13.81 3.44
N ILE A 34 -7.90 -12.63 3.99
CA ILE A 34 -7.64 -11.36 3.29
C ILE A 34 -6.13 -11.14 3.09
N TYR A 35 -5.29 -11.43 4.08
CA TYR A 35 -3.82 -11.37 3.90
C TYR A 35 -3.36 -12.29 2.76
N ARG A 36 -3.88 -13.52 2.69
CA ARG A 36 -3.59 -14.47 1.62
C ARG A 36 -4.05 -13.96 0.26
N LYS A 37 -5.29 -13.46 0.16
CA LYS A 37 -5.83 -12.88 -1.09
C LYS A 37 -5.00 -11.68 -1.57
N LEU A 38 -4.57 -10.81 -0.65
CA LEU A 38 -3.66 -9.70 -0.98
C LEU A 38 -2.33 -10.18 -1.55
N ALA A 39 -1.71 -11.19 -0.93
CA ALA A 39 -0.45 -11.75 -1.40
C ALA A 39 -0.59 -12.42 -2.78
N GLN A 40 -1.78 -12.95 -3.09
CA GLN A 40 -2.09 -13.64 -4.36
C GLN A 40 -2.67 -12.72 -5.44
N ALA A 41 -2.97 -11.45 -5.13
CA ALA A 41 -3.52 -10.49 -6.08
C ALA A 41 -2.42 -9.99 -7.04
N THR A 42 -2.15 -10.77 -8.09
CA THR A 42 -1.06 -10.52 -9.05
C THR A 42 -1.45 -9.67 -10.25
N ASN A 43 -2.73 -9.28 -10.37
CA ASN A 43 -3.20 -8.44 -11.46
C ASN A 43 -4.29 -7.47 -11.01
N LYS A 44 -4.56 -6.46 -11.84
CA LYS A 44 -5.52 -5.39 -11.56
C LYS A 44 -6.92 -5.92 -11.27
N ARG A 45 -7.36 -6.96 -11.99
CA ARG A 45 -8.69 -7.56 -11.83
C ARG A 45 -8.82 -8.24 -10.45
N ALA A 46 -7.83 -9.03 -10.05
CA ALA A 46 -7.82 -9.70 -8.75
C ALA A 46 -7.82 -8.69 -7.59
N LEU A 47 -7.03 -7.62 -7.73
CA LEU A 47 -6.99 -6.56 -6.72
C LEU A 47 -8.30 -5.77 -6.63
N GLN A 48 -8.94 -5.50 -7.77
CA GLN A 48 -10.25 -4.86 -7.81
C GLN A 48 -11.33 -5.75 -7.18
N ALA A 49 -11.37 -7.04 -7.52
CA ALA A 49 -12.31 -7.99 -6.91
C ALA A 49 -12.14 -8.06 -5.39
N LEU A 50 -10.90 -8.05 -4.89
CA LEU A 50 -10.64 -8.00 -3.45
C LEU A 50 -11.10 -6.68 -2.81
N ARG A 51 -10.88 -5.55 -3.48
CA ARG A 51 -11.38 -4.24 -3.00
C ARG A 51 -12.90 -4.24 -2.88
N ASP A 52 -13.59 -4.81 -3.86
CA ASP A 52 -15.05 -4.89 -3.89
C ASP A 52 -15.57 -5.85 -2.81
N GLU A 53 -14.94 -7.02 -2.65
CA GLU A 53 -15.23 -7.95 -1.56
C GLU A 53 -15.07 -7.29 -0.18
N LEU A 54 -14.00 -6.52 0.03
CA LEU A 54 -13.77 -5.82 1.29
C LEU A 54 -14.87 -4.79 1.59
N ARG A 55 -15.30 -4.06 0.56
CA ARG A 55 -16.38 -3.07 0.68
C ARG A 55 -17.72 -3.71 0.95
N ASP A 56 -18.05 -4.77 0.22
CA ASP A 56 -19.31 -5.49 0.35
C ASP A 56 -19.45 -6.14 1.74
N ARG A 57 -18.39 -6.78 2.23
CA ARG A 57 -18.42 -7.55 3.48
C ARG A 57 -18.18 -6.73 4.74
N PHE A 58 -17.33 -5.70 4.66
CA PHE A 58 -16.83 -4.97 5.84
C PHE A 58 -17.08 -3.46 5.77
N GLY A 59 -17.67 -2.97 4.68
CA GLY A 59 -17.96 -1.55 4.48
C GLY A 59 -16.73 -0.73 4.11
N SER A 60 -16.79 0.58 4.38
CA SER A 60 -15.76 1.56 3.99
C SER A 60 -14.35 1.15 4.39
N LEU A 61 -13.42 1.28 3.45
CA LEU A 61 -12.03 0.88 3.63
C LEU A 61 -11.32 1.86 4.59
N PRO A 62 -10.77 1.40 5.72
CA PRO A 62 -9.96 2.23 6.59
C PRO A 62 -8.64 2.65 5.91
N PRO A 63 -8.03 3.79 6.30
CA PRO A 63 -6.78 4.24 5.68
C PRO A 63 -5.64 3.20 5.64
N PRO A 64 -5.41 2.38 6.69
CA PRO A 64 -4.41 1.31 6.62
C PRO A 64 -4.68 0.25 5.54
N ILE A 65 -5.95 -0.05 5.25
CA ILE A 65 -6.34 -0.98 4.19
C ILE A 65 -6.15 -0.33 2.82
N GLU A 66 -6.49 0.94 2.68
CA GLU A 66 -6.27 1.67 1.44
C GLU A 66 -4.78 1.70 1.06
N LEU A 67 -3.90 2.00 2.02
CA LEU A 67 -2.45 1.95 1.82
C LEU A 67 -1.99 0.56 1.42
N PHE A 68 -2.56 -0.49 2.02
CA PHE A 68 -2.17 -1.86 1.72
C PHE A 68 -2.56 -2.28 0.30
N LEU A 69 -3.77 -1.91 -0.13
CA LEU A 69 -4.23 -2.09 -1.50
C LEU A 69 -3.40 -1.28 -2.49
N GLN A 70 -3.00 -0.05 -2.15
CA GLN A 70 -2.13 0.78 -2.98
C GLN A 70 -0.75 0.14 -3.17
N VAL A 71 -0.14 -0.40 -2.11
CA VAL A 71 1.15 -1.11 -2.23
C VAL A 71 1.01 -2.34 -3.13
N ALA A 72 -0.09 -3.09 -3.01
CA ALA A 72 -0.37 -4.21 -3.92
C ALA A 72 -0.56 -3.75 -5.37
N GLU A 73 -1.23 -2.62 -5.60
CA GLU A 73 -1.39 -2.01 -6.93
C GLU A 73 -0.03 -1.64 -7.54
N LEU A 74 0.88 -1.05 -6.78
CA LEU A 74 2.23 -0.74 -7.27
C LEU A 74 3.00 -2.00 -7.67
N LYS A 75 2.86 -3.10 -6.91
CA LYS A 75 3.49 -4.39 -7.27
C LYS A 75 2.97 -4.93 -8.59
N VAL A 76 1.65 -4.89 -8.79
CA VAL A 76 1.02 -5.26 -10.07
C VAL A 76 1.56 -4.38 -11.19
N LEU A 77 1.60 -3.07 -10.98
CA LEU A 77 2.06 -2.12 -11.99
C LEU A 77 3.52 -2.31 -12.38
N CYS A 78 4.38 -2.63 -11.40
CA CYS A 78 5.76 -3.01 -11.64
C CYS A 78 5.85 -4.27 -12.49
N SER A 79 5.10 -5.32 -12.11
CA SER A 79 5.05 -6.60 -12.84
C SER A 79 4.61 -6.40 -14.29
N ASP A 80 3.56 -5.62 -14.53
CA ASP A 80 3.03 -5.31 -15.87
C ASP A 80 4.05 -4.58 -16.76
N ARG A 81 5.07 -3.93 -16.16
CA ARG A 81 6.14 -3.20 -16.85
C ARG A 81 7.48 -3.95 -16.89
N GLY A 82 7.52 -5.19 -16.40
CA GLY A 82 8.76 -5.95 -16.27
C GLY A 82 9.74 -5.38 -15.25
N VAL A 83 9.27 -4.54 -14.33
CA VAL A 83 10.07 -4.08 -13.18
C VAL A 83 10.10 -5.19 -12.14
N THR A 84 11.27 -5.73 -11.87
CA THR A 84 11.50 -6.86 -10.96
C THR A 84 11.76 -6.43 -9.52
N ALA A 85 12.25 -5.21 -9.31
CA ALA A 85 12.41 -4.64 -7.97
C ALA A 85 12.12 -3.13 -7.96
N MET A 86 11.59 -2.67 -6.83
CA MET A 86 11.34 -1.26 -6.56
C MET A 86 11.80 -0.96 -5.14
N GLU A 87 12.64 0.04 -4.98
CA GLU A 87 13.14 0.50 -3.70
C GLU A 87 13.16 2.04 -3.64
N THR A 88 13.11 2.59 -2.44
CA THR A 88 13.29 4.02 -2.22
C THR A 88 14.49 4.26 -1.33
N ARG A 89 15.50 5.00 -1.81
CA ARG A 89 16.70 5.37 -1.05
C ARG A 89 16.89 6.89 -1.07
N GLU A 90 16.95 7.54 0.09
CA GLU A 90 17.12 9.01 0.19
C GLU A 90 16.12 9.82 -0.68
N ASP A 91 14.86 9.38 -0.70
CA ASP A 91 13.80 9.87 -1.59
C ASP A 91 13.97 9.57 -3.09
N LYS A 92 15.03 8.91 -3.55
CA LYS A 92 15.13 8.43 -4.94
C LYS A 92 14.31 7.15 -5.10
N LEU A 93 13.51 7.09 -6.17
CA LEU A 93 12.86 5.87 -6.63
C LEU A 93 13.84 5.13 -7.53
N MET A 94 14.23 3.93 -7.10
CA MET A 94 15.11 3.05 -7.86
C MET A 94 14.31 1.84 -8.29
N LEU A 95 14.31 1.59 -9.60
CA LEU A 95 13.59 0.49 -10.22
C LEU A 95 14.60 -0.39 -10.93
N THR A 96 14.41 -1.69 -10.84
CA THR A 96 15.28 -2.67 -11.47
C THR A 96 14.48 -3.54 -12.42
N ARG A 97 15.07 -3.89 -13.56
CA ARG A 97 14.56 -4.87 -14.52
C ARG A 97 15.74 -5.69 -15.01
N ASN A 98 15.65 -7.02 -14.90
CA ASN A 98 16.74 -7.93 -15.26
C ASN A 98 18.09 -7.59 -14.60
N ASN A 99 18.08 -7.18 -13.32
CA ASN A 99 19.23 -6.70 -12.55
C ASN A 99 19.82 -5.34 -12.99
N ASP A 100 19.25 -4.66 -13.98
CA ASP A 100 19.66 -3.32 -14.40
C ASP A 100 18.73 -2.23 -13.87
N TYR A 101 19.32 -1.09 -13.51
CA TYR A 101 18.55 0.07 -13.07
C TYR A 101 17.83 0.76 -14.23
N ILE A 102 16.57 1.09 -14.02
CA ILE A 102 15.79 1.95 -14.90
C ILE A 102 15.92 3.40 -14.40
N THR A 103 16.30 4.30 -15.29
CA THR A 103 16.39 5.74 -15.02
C THR A 103 15.48 6.51 -15.95
N LEU A 104 14.97 7.67 -15.49
CA LEU A 104 14.23 8.61 -16.33
C LEU A 104 15.17 9.76 -16.70
N ALA A 105 15.40 9.98 -17.99
CA ALA A 105 16.33 10.99 -18.49
C ALA A 105 17.74 10.91 -17.84
N GLY A 106 18.24 9.68 -17.64
CA GLY A 106 19.55 9.41 -17.06
C GLY A 106 19.66 9.64 -15.55
N LYS A 107 18.55 9.88 -14.84
CA LYS A 107 18.53 10.09 -13.38
C LYS A 107 17.45 9.26 -12.69
N PHE A 108 17.65 8.99 -11.40
CA PHE A 108 16.61 8.41 -10.56
C PHE A 108 15.57 9.49 -10.18
N PRO A 109 14.27 9.26 -10.40
CA PRO A 109 13.23 10.18 -9.98
C PRO A 109 13.29 10.41 -8.47
N ARG A 110 13.13 11.67 -8.04
CA ARG A 110 13.09 12.01 -6.61
C ARG A 110 11.65 12.23 -6.17
N LEU A 111 11.25 11.49 -5.13
CA LEU A 111 9.96 11.60 -4.47
C LEU A 111 9.92 12.84 -3.59
N SER A 112 8.91 13.67 -3.80
CA SER A 112 8.70 14.92 -3.07
C SER A 112 7.75 14.74 -1.89
N LYS A 113 6.81 13.79 -1.96
CA LYS A 113 5.76 13.64 -0.96
C LYS A 113 6.25 12.91 0.28
N LYS A 114 5.83 13.40 1.45
CA LYS A 114 6.21 12.85 2.76
C LYS A 114 5.10 12.02 3.40
N GLU A 115 3.84 12.38 3.15
CA GLU A 115 2.69 11.57 3.56
C GLU A 115 2.63 10.31 2.69
N ALA A 116 2.34 9.15 3.30
CA ALA A 116 2.47 7.85 2.66
C ALA A 116 1.55 7.69 1.47
N LYS A 117 0.25 8.01 1.60
CA LYS A 117 -0.71 7.89 0.50
C LYS A 117 -0.28 8.77 -0.68
N ALA A 118 0.05 10.04 -0.41
CA ALA A 118 0.51 10.96 -1.43
C ALA A 118 1.81 10.49 -2.12
N ARG A 119 2.71 9.85 -1.36
CA ARG A 119 3.96 9.29 -1.88
C ARG A 119 3.74 8.04 -2.73
N LEU A 120 2.82 7.15 -2.35
CA LEU A 120 2.43 6.02 -3.18
C LEU A 120 1.74 6.49 -4.48
N ASP A 121 0.89 7.52 -4.41
CA ASP A 121 0.26 8.14 -5.57
C ASP A 121 1.31 8.79 -6.51
N GLU A 122 2.38 9.38 -5.97
CA GLU A 122 3.52 9.91 -6.74
C GLU A 122 4.30 8.78 -7.45
N ILE A 123 4.61 7.69 -6.74
CA ILE A 123 5.28 6.51 -7.32
C ILE A 123 4.42 5.91 -8.44
N ARG A 124 3.10 5.78 -8.23
CA ARG A 124 2.18 5.28 -9.25
C ARG A 124 2.24 6.11 -10.54
N LYS A 125 2.24 7.44 -10.43
CA LYS A 125 2.34 8.33 -11.58
C LYS A 125 3.67 8.16 -12.33
N LEU A 126 4.77 8.03 -11.60
CA LEU A 126 6.10 7.79 -12.19
C LEU A 126 6.15 6.45 -12.90
N LEU A 127 5.61 5.39 -12.29
CA LEU A 127 5.50 4.09 -12.93
C LEU A 127 4.64 4.15 -14.19
N LEU A 128 3.52 4.88 -14.18
CA LEU A 128 2.66 5.03 -15.36
C LEU A 128 3.35 5.76 -16.53
N ALA A 129 4.37 6.57 -16.25
CA ALA A 129 5.15 7.32 -17.24
C ALA A 129 6.40 6.58 -17.76
N LEU A 130 6.70 5.39 -17.23
CA LEU A 130 7.68 4.44 -17.78
C LEU A 130 7.08 3.65 -18.93
#